data_AF-X1W1T4-F1
#
_entry.id   AF-X1W1T4-F1
#
_cell.length_a   1.000
_cell.length_b   1.000
_cell.length_c   1.000
_cell.angle_alpha   90.00
_cell.angle_beta   90.00
_cell.angle_gamma   90.00
#
_symmetry.space_group_name_H-M   'P 1'
#
loop_
_entity.id
_entity.type
_entity.pdbx_description
1 polymer ?
#
loop_
_entity_poly.entity_id
_entity_poly.type
_entity_poly.pdbx_seq_one_letter_code
_entity_poly.pdbx_strand_id
1 'polypeptide(L)'
;QLARLTETLLKKLDNLSSELRALIDERAVEERRLLAERRTALQEKLISRTQAEADAVLVQAQEQVKALRQLNPRLNVREEAYKAQRAELESKLAGLNSEISRRSRGLGFIIHFVSIAGLDRQRHRIIGQLEALARNLREVREEWQTQQQEFRTEQEALQGQWRELSLRVAELQRELAYLDDDAQREALAVKRAVRGVLDNRK
;
A
#
# COMPACT_ATOMS: atom_id res chain seq x y z
N GLN A 1 -7.22 40.84 6.88
CA GLN A 1 -7.18 42.29 6.54
C GLN A 1 -6.41 42.55 5.24
N LEU A 2 -5.19 42.02 5.07
CA LEU A 2 -4.39 42.18 3.83
C LEU A 2 -5.08 41.73 2.52
N ALA A 3 -5.79 40.60 2.53
CA ALA A 3 -6.50 40.11 1.35
C ALA A 3 -7.59 41.09 0.86
N ARG A 4 -8.35 41.68 1.79
CA ARG A 4 -9.37 42.69 1.46
C ARG A 4 -8.74 43.98 0.94
N LEU A 5 -7.59 44.39 1.48
CA LEU A 5 -6.85 45.57 1.00
C LEU A 5 -6.29 45.34 -0.40
N THR A 6 -5.71 44.16 -0.66
CA THR A 6 -5.22 43.77 -1.99
C THR A 6 -6.36 43.84 -3.02
N GLU A 7 -7.53 43.29 -2.69
CA GLU A 7 -8.69 43.32 -3.59
C GLU A 7 -9.25 44.74 -3.80
N THR A 8 -9.20 45.58 -2.78
CA THR A 8 -9.64 46.98 -2.87
C THR A 8 -8.70 47.81 -3.75
N LEU A 9 -7.39 47.60 -3.64
CA LEU A 9 -6.40 48.28 -4.49
C LEU A 9 -6.45 47.78 -5.93
N LEU A 10 -6.67 46.48 -6.16
CA LEU A 10 -6.88 45.93 -7.50
C LEU A 10 -8.07 46.59 -8.23
N LYS A 11 -9.17 46.86 -7.51
CA LYS A 11 -10.36 47.55 -8.08
C LYS A 11 -10.15 49.04 -8.34
N LYS A 12 -9.11 49.66 -7.75
CA LYS A 12 -8.82 51.10 -7.85
C LYS A 12 -7.47 51.38 -8.48
N LEU A 13 -6.91 50.43 -9.26
CA LEU A 13 -5.54 50.50 -9.77
C LEU A 13 -5.26 51.79 -10.55
N ASP A 14 -6.25 52.27 -11.32
CA ASP A 14 -6.15 53.48 -12.13
C ASP A 14 -6.21 54.79 -11.31
N ASN A 15 -6.69 54.72 -10.06
CA ASN A 15 -6.85 55.86 -9.15
C ASN A 15 -5.77 55.88 -8.05
N LEU A 16 -4.69 55.10 -8.19
CA LEU A 16 -3.56 55.12 -7.26
C LEU A 16 -2.63 56.29 -7.55
N SER A 17 -1.87 56.73 -6.54
CA SER A 17 -0.79 57.70 -6.75
C SER A 17 0.26 57.13 -7.72
N SER A 18 0.89 58.00 -8.51
CA SER A 18 1.92 57.61 -9.49
C SER A 18 3.07 56.84 -8.87
N GLU A 19 3.50 57.23 -7.66
CA GLU A 19 4.56 56.57 -6.91
C GLU A 19 4.19 55.13 -6.49
N LEU A 20 2.96 54.91 -6.01
CA LEU A 20 2.49 53.58 -5.63
C LEU A 20 2.28 52.69 -6.84
N ARG A 21 1.82 53.26 -7.96
CA ARG A 21 1.68 52.56 -9.24
C ARG A 21 3.03 52.10 -9.78
N ALA A 22 4.05 52.97 -9.75
CA ALA A 22 5.40 52.63 -10.19
C ALA A 22 6.01 51.47 -9.38
N LEU A 23 5.83 51.46 -8.06
CA LEU A 23 6.30 50.36 -7.19
C LEU A 23 5.59 49.03 -7.48
N ILE A 24 4.27 49.08 -7.77
CA ILE A 24 3.51 47.88 -8.16
C ILE A 24 4.00 47.38 -9.52
N ASP A 25 4.22 48.27 -10.49
CA ASP A 25 4.67 47.92 -11.84
C ASP A 25 6.08 47.31 -11.83
N GLU A 26 7.01 47.87 -11.05
CA GLU A 26 8.35 47.33 -10.85
C GLU A 26 8.29 45.92 -10.26
N ARG A 27 7.52 45.74 -9.18
CA ARG A 27 7.35 44.42 -8.57
C ARG A 27 6.64 43.43 -9.49
N ALA A 28 5.71 43.89 -10.33
CA ALA A 28 5.02 43.04 -11.28
C ALA A 28 5.96 42.43 -12.33
N VAL A 29 7.05 43.11 -12.71
CA VAL A 29 8.09 42.53 -13.59
C VAL A 29 8.74 41.31 -12.94
N GLU A 30 9.09 41.38 -11.66
CA GLU A 30 9.66 40.25 -10.92
C GLU A 30 8.66 39.09 -10.80
N GLU A 31 7.40 39.39 -10.44
CA GLU A 31 6.35 38.38 -10.30
C GLU A 31 6.05 37.68 -11.65
N ARG A 32 6.07 38.41 -12.77
CA ARG A 32 5.95 37.81 -14.12
C ARG A 32 7.10 36.84 -14.39
N ARG A 33 8.34 37.21 -14.06
CA ARG A 33 9.52 36.33 -14.22
C ARG A 33 9.36 35.05 -13.42
N LEU A 34 8.99 35.16 -12.14
CA LEU A 34 8.78 34.01 -11.26
C LEU A 34 7.65 33.08 -11.75
N LEU A 35 6.56 33.65 -12.26
CA LEU A 35 5.47 32.86 -12.84
C LEU A 35 5.89 32.15 -14.13
N ALA A 36 6.70 32.80 -14.97
CA ALA A 36 7.26 32.17 -16.17
C ALA A 36 8.22 31.03 -15.82
N GLU A 37 9.14 31.24 -14.87
CA GLU A 37 10.03 30.19 -14.35
C GLU A 37 9.24 29.01 -13.77
N ARG A 38 8.18 29.29 -13.00
CA ARG A 38 7.30 28.26 -12.43
C ARG A 38 6.61 27.46 -13.53
N ARG A 39 6.08 28.12 -14.55
CA ARG A 39 5.46 27.47 -15.71
C ARG A 39 6.44 26.54 -16.43
N THR A 40 7.64 27.02 -16.74
CA THR A 40 8.69 26.20 -17.36
C THR A 40 9.03 24.99 -16.50
N ALA A 41 9.20 25.18 -15.18
CA ALA A 41 9.47 24.07 -14.27
C ALA A 41 8.35 23.03 -14.23
N LEU A 42 7.08 23.46 -14.27
CA LEU A 42 5.92 22.57 -14.35
C LEU A 42 5.93 21.73 -15.64
N GLN A 43 6.17 22.41 -16.77
CA GLN A 43 6.12 21.81 -18.11
C GLN A 43 7.28 20.85 -18.37
N GLU A 44 8.50 21.21 -17.96
CA GLU A 44 9.70 20.43 -18.29
C GLU A 44 9.97 19.29 -17.31
N LYS A 45 9.64 19.49 -16.02
CA LYS A 45 10.18 18.61 -14.97
C LYS A 45 9.16 18.11 -13.95
N LEU A 46 8.35 19.00 -13.36
CA LEU A 46 7.60 18.61 -12.15
C LEU A 46 6.49 17.62 -12.47
N ILE A 47 5.71 17.85 -13.54
CA ILE A 47 4.61 16.95 -13.92
C ILE A 47 5.18 15.57 -14.32
N SER A 48 6.17 15.56 -15.22
CA SER A 48 6.78 14.32 -15.72
C SER A 48 7.45 13.51 -14.61
N ARG A 49 8.15 14.19 -13.68
CA ARG A 49 8.76 13.54 -12.52
C ARG A 49 7.71 12.92 -11.60
N THR A 50 6.66 13.66 -11.23
CA THR A 50 5.63 13.13 -10.31
C THR A 50 4.82 11.99 -10.97
N GLN A 51 4.62 12.05 -12.29
CA GLN A 51 4.05 10.92 -13.04
C GLN A 51 4.96 9.68 -12.99
N ALA A 52 6.27 9.85 -13.22
CA ALA A 52 7.22 8.74 -13.13
C ALA A 52 7.28 8.14 -11.71
N GLU A 53 7.17 8.96 -10.67
CA GLU A 53 7.07 8.50 -9.28
C GLU A 53 5.77 7.68 -9.08
N ALA A 54 4.63 8.11 -9.63
CA ALA A 54 3.38 7.36 -9.57
C ALA A 54 3.46 6.01 -10.30
N ASP A 55 4.09 6.00 -11.48
CA ASP A 55 4.29 4.78 -12.27
C ASP A 55 5.23 3.80 -11.55
N ALA A 56 6.27 4.29 -10.88
CA ALA A 56 7.15 3.46 -10.07
C ALA A 56 6.40 2.75 -8.93
N VAL A 57 5.48 3.45 -8.26
CA VAL A 57 4.61 2.86 -7.23
C VAL A 57 3.71 1.77 -7.82
N LEU A 58 3.19 1.95 -9.04
CA LEU A 58 2.40 0.92 -9.72
C LEU A 58 3.24 -0.32 -10.05
N VAL A 59 4.47 -0.15 -10.53
CA VAL A 59 5.38 -1.25 -10.81
C VAL A 59 5.66 -2.04 -9.52
N GLN A 60 5.97 -1.34 -8.42
CA GLN A 60 6.19 -1.96 -7.12
C GLN A 60 4.97 -2.77 -6.64
N ALA A 61 3.76 -2.22 -6.80
CA ALA A 61 2.53 -2.92 -6.45
C ALA A 61 2.33 -4.20 -7.28
N GLN A 62 2.66 -4.16 -8.58
CA GLN A 62 2.59 -5.34 -9.46
C GLN A 62 3.63 -6.40 -9.07
N GLU A 63 4.83 -6.00 -8.67
CA GLU A 63 5.87 -6.92 -8.20
C GLU A 63 5.46 -7.66 -6.93
N GLN A 64 4.88 -6.95 -5.95
CA GLN A 64 4.34 -7.58 -4.75
C GLN A 64 3.24 -8.60 -5.09
N VAL A 65 2.32 -8.26 -6.01
CA VAL A 65 1.28 -9.20 -6.45
C VAL A 65 1.89 -10.44 -7.08
N LYS A 66 2.94 -10.29 -7.91
CA LYS A 66 3.66 -11.41 -8.52
C LYS A 66 4.34 -12.27 -7.44
N ALA A 67 4.98 -11.66 -6.45
CA ALA A 67 5.62 -12.39 -5.35
C ALA A 67 4.61 -13.23 -4.57
N LEU A 68 3.46 -12.66 -4.20
CA LEU A 68 2.40 -13.39 -3.49
C LEU A 68 1.85 -14.56 -4.31
N ARG A 69 1.65 -14.36 -5.63
CA ARG A 69 1.20 -15.42 -6.54
C ARG A 69 2.19 -16.59 -6.64
N GLN A 70 3.49 -16.36 -6.42
CA GLN A 70 4.51 -17.42 -6.40
C GLN A 70 4.58 -18.15 -5.06
N LEU A 71 4.26 -17.48 -3.95
CA LEU A 71 4.26 -18.07 -2.62
C LEU A 71 3.06 -19.01 -2.40
N ASN A 72 1.89 -18.66 -2.93
CA ASN A 72 0.66 -19.43 -2.75
C ASN A 72 0.80 -20.92 -3.19
N PRO A 73 1.29 -21.26 -4.40
CA PRO A 73 1.48 -22.66 -4.80
C PRO A 73 2.40 -23.46 -3.87
N ARG A 74 3.45 -22.83 -3.33
CA ARG A 74 4.42 -23.51 -2.45
C ARG A 74 3.78 -23.89 -1.12
N LEU A 75 3.06 -22.95 -0.51
CA LEU A 75 2.35 -23.21 0.75
C LEU A 75 1.20 -24.20 0.55
N ASN A 76 0.49 -24.10 -0.57
CA ASN A 76 -0.57 -25.04 -0.92
C ASN A 76 -0.04 -26.48 -1.07
N VAL A 77 1.08 -26.68 -1.78
CA VAL A 77 1.71 -28.02 -1.89
C VAL A 77 2.11 -28.58 -0.52
N ARG A 78 2.66 -27.74 0.38
CA ARG A 78 2.98 -28.18 1.75
C ARG A 78 1.73 -28.56 2.53
N GLU A 79 0.68 -27.74 2.47
CA GLU A 79 -0.58 -28.03 3.16
C GLU A 79 -1.20 -29.34 2.67
N GLU A 80 -1.26 -29.55 1.35
CA GLU A 80 -1.78 -30.78 0.75
C GLU A 80 -0.93 -32.00 1.11
N ALA A 81 0.40 -31.86 1.16
CA ALA A 81 1.27 -32.93 1.62
C ALA A 81 0.99 -33.32 3.09
N TYR A 82 0.80 -32.35 3.97
CA TYR A 82 0.45 -32.62 5.37
C TYR A 82 -0.96 -33.21 5.52
N LYS A 83 -1.94 -32.76 4.73
CA LYS A 83 -3.29 -33.36 4.69
C LYS A 83 -3.24 -34.82 4.24
N ALA A 84 -2.47 -35.13 3.20
CA ALA A 84 -2.29 -36.49 2.70
C ALA A 84 -1.64 -37.39 3.77
N GLN A 85 -0.55 -36.95 4.40
CA GLN A 85 0.11 -37.69 5.48
C GLN A 85 -0.82 -37.91 6.68
N ARG A 86 -1.63 -36.91 7.02
CA ARG A 86 -2.61 -37.01 8.10
C ARG A 86 -3.67 -38.06 7.78
N ALA A 87 -4.23 -38.05 6.57
CA ALA A 87 -5.22 -39.03 6.14
C ALA A 87 -4.66 -40.47 6.15
N GLU A 88 -3.40 -40.65 5.75
CA GLU A 88 -2.71 -41.93 5.81
C GLU A 88 -2.57 -42.44 7.26
N LEU A 89 -2.15 -41.56 8.18
CA LEU A 89 -1.99 -41.90 9.59
C LEU A 89 -3.33 -42.15 10.29
N GLU A 90 -4.39 -41.40 9.96
CA GLU A 90 -5.75 -41.64 10.45
C GLU A 90 -6.28 -43.00 9.99
N SER A 91 -6.02 -43.38 8.74
CA SER A 91 -6.35 -44.71 8.21
C SER A 91 -5.59 -45.83 8.95
N LYS A 92 -4.27 -45.65 9.17
CA LYS A 92 -3.46 -46.59 9.97
C LYS A 92 -3.95 -46.71 11.41
N LEU A 93 -4.34 -45.60 12.03
CA LEU A 93 -4.90 -45.57 13.39
C LEU A 93 -6.22 -46.34 13.48
N ALA A 94 -7.12 -46.16 12.50
CA ALA A 94 -8.38 -46.90 12.42
C ALA A 94 -8.16 -48.41 12.25
N GLY A 95 -7.17 -48.80 11.44
CA GLY A 95 -6.73 -50.19 11.29
C GLY A 95 -6.23 -50.79 12.60
N LEU A 96 -5.32 -50.10 13.31
CA LEU A 96 -4.81 -50.53 14.61
C LEU A 96 -5.92 -50.67 15.66
N ASN A 97 -6.82 -49.69 15.74
CA ASN A 97 -7.96 -49.74 16.66
C ASN A 97 -8.87 -50.95 16.39
N SER A 98 -9.14 -51.23 15.11
CA SER A 98 -9.92 -52.40 14.70
C SER A 98 -9.23 -53.70 15.09
N GLU A 99 -7.92 -53.80 14.89
CA GLU A 99 -7.13 -54.98 15.23
C GLU A 99 -7.04 -55.21 16.75
N ILE A 100 -6.80 -54.16 17.52
CA ILE A 100 -6.84 -54.20 19.00
C ILE A 100 -8.21 -54.70 19.45
N SER A 101 -9.30 -54.11 18.94
CA SER A 101 -10.67 -54.48 19.32
C SER A 101 -11.02 -55.93 19.00
N ARG A 102 -10.42 -56.50 17.95
CA ARG A 102 -10.62 -57.90 17.56
C ARG A 102 -9.86 -58.83 18.50
N ARG A 103 -8.61 -58.51 18.82
CA ARG A 103 -7.75 -59.32 19.70
C ARG A 103 -8.16 -59.25 21.17
N SER A 104 -8.89 -58.21 21.58
CA SER A 104 -9.37 -58.02 22.94
C SER A 104 -10.73 -58.66 23.25
N ARG A 105 -11.39 -59.37 22.30
CA ARG A 105 -12.68 -60.04 22.57
C ARG A 105 -12.51 -61.35 23.34
N GLY A 106 -13.40 -61.61 24.30
CA GLY A 106 -13.43 -62.84 25.09
C GLY A 106 -12.19 -63.02 25.97
N LEU A 107 -11.74 -64.27 26.17
CA LEU A 107 -10.49 -64.58 26.89
C LEU A 107 -9.20 -64.19 26.10
N GLY A 108 -9.34 -63.65 24.89
CA GLY A 108 -8.22 -63.27 24.00
C GLY A 108 -7.30 -62.18 24.58
N PHE A 109 -7.80 -61.33 25.47
CA PHE A 109 -6.99 -60.33 26.20
C PHE A 109 -5.88 -60.99 27.05
N ILE A 110 -6.14 -62.14 27.66
CA ILE A 110 -5.18 -62.85 28.53
C ILE A 110 -4.11 -63.55 27.67
N ILE A 111 -4.49 -64.06 26.50
CA ILE A 111 -3.59 -64.79 25.59
C ILE A 111 -2.72 -63.83 24.74
N HIS A 112 -3.25 -62.66 24.39
CA HIS A 112 -2.59 -61.71 23.47
C HIS A 112 -2.10 -60.41 24.13
N PHE A 113 -1.98 -60.37 25.46
CA PHE A 113 -1.62 -59.15 26.21
C PHE A 113 -0.37 -58.41 25.67
N VAL A 114 0.73 -59.13 25.45
CA VAL A 114 1.99 -58.54 24.92
C VAL A 114 1.80 -57.96 23.52
N SER A 115 1.01 -58.64 22.68
CA SER A 115 0.69 -58.15 21.34
C SER A 115 -0.19 -56.90 21.37
N ILE A 116 -1.16 -56.84 22.27
CA ILE A 116 -2.03 -55.67 22.46
C ILE A 116 -1.21 -54.47 22.96
N ALA A 117 -0.30 -54.68 23.92
CA ALA A 117 0.60 -53.64 24.40
C ALA A 117 1.53 -53.10 23.29
N GLY A 118 2.00 -53.97 22.38
CA GLY A 118 2.75 -53.57 21.19
C GLY A 118 1.94 -52.70 20.23
N LEU A 119 0.69 -53.08 19.94
CA LEU A 119 -0.23 -52.32 19.10
C LEU A 119 -0.59 -50.97 19.72
N ASP A 120 -0.80 -50.92 21.04
CA ASP A 120 -1.13 -49.67 21.74
C ASP A 120 0.06 -48.70 21.77
N ARG A 121 1.31 -49.19 21.84
CA ARG A 121 2.51 -48.35 21.63
C ARG A 121 2.56 -47.76 20.22
N GLN A 122 2.21 -48.54 19.20
CA GLN A 122 2.14 -48.03 17.82
C GLN A 122 1.02 -46.99 17.66
N ARG A 123 -0.13 -47.22 18.27
CA ARG A 123 -1.24 -46.26 18.34
C ARG A 123 -0.80 -44.93 18.96
N HIS A 124 -0.12 -44.95 20.10
CA HIS A 124 0.40 -43.74 20.74
C HIS A 124 1.44 -43.01 19.87
N ARG A 125 2.31 -43.74 19.15
CA ARG A 125 3.24 -43.12 18.18
C ARG A 125 2.51 -42.40 17.04
N ILE A 126 1.48 -43.04 16.47
CA ILE A 126 0.66 -42.43 15.41
C ILE A 126 -0.08 -41.20 15.93
N ILE A 127 -0.63 -41.25 17.14
CA ILE A 127 -1.27 -40.09 17.78
C ILE A 127 -0.27 -38.94 17.91
N GLY A 128 0.94 -39.19 18.41
CA GLY A 128 1.99 -38.17 18.48
C GLY A 128 2.40 -37.60 17.11
N GLN A 129 2.41 -38.41 16.06
CA GLN A 129 2.65 -37.95 14.68
C GLN A 129 1.50 -37.09 14.15
N LEU A 130 0.25 -37.46 14.43
CA LEU A 130 -0.93 -36.68 14.07
C LEU A 130 -0.95 -35.31 14.77
N GLU A 131 -0.56 -35.26 16.05
CA GLU A 131 -0.40 -33.99 16.79
C GLU A 131 0.70 -33.11 16.17
N ALA A 132 1.83 -33.69 15.78
CA ALA A 132 2.89 -32.96 15.09
C ALA A 132 2.41 -32.41 13.74
N LEU A 133 1.68 -33.21 12.94
CA LEU A 133 1.08 -32.75 11.68
C LEU A 133 0.05 -31.64 11.90
N ALA A 134 -0.75 -31.72 12.96
CA ALA A 134 -1.71 -30.68 13.29
C ALA A 134 -1.02 -29.35 13.63
N ARG A 135 0.13 -29.38 14.32
CA ARG A 135 0.97 -28.20 14.54
C ARG A 135 1.52 -27.65 13.22
N ASN A 136 2.12 -28.50 12.38
CA ASN A 136 2.68 -28.08 11.09
C ASN A 136 1.61 -27.46 10.16
N LEU A 137 0.40 -28.04 10.13
CA LEU A 137 -0.73 -27.47 9.37
C LEU A 137 -1.14 -26.10 9.90
N ARG A 138 -1.12 -25.92 11.22
CA ARG A 138 -1.40 -24.62 11.84
C ARG A 138 -0.32 -23.61 11.47
N GLU A 139 0.94 -23.98 11.54
CA GLU A 139 2.08 -23.13 11.16
C GLU A 139 2.00 -22.67 9.70
N VAL A 140 1.72 -23.57 8.74
CA VAL A 140 1.54 -23.19 7.33
C VAL A 140 0.38 -22.21 7.14
N ARG A 141 -0.71 -22.39 7.88
CA ARG A 141 -1.87 -21.47 7.82
C ARG A 141 -1.56 -20.12 8.44
N GLU A 142 -0.86 -20.10 9.57
CA GLU A 142 -0.42 -18.86 10.22
C GLU A 142 0.61 -18.11 9.36
N GLU A 143 1.53 -18.83 8.71
CA GLU A 143 2.46 -18.27 7.72
C GLU A 143 1.70 -17.61 6.58
N TRP A 144 0.70 -18.28 6.01
CA TRP A 144 -0.12 -17.71 4.95
C TRP A 144 -0.93 -16.49 5.41
N GLN A 145 -1.56 -16.55 6.59
CA GLN A 145 -2.32 -15.43 7.13
C GLN A 145 -1.44 -14.21 7.40
N THR A 146 -0.25 -14.42 7.97
CA THR A 146 0.73 -13.35 8.22
C THR A 146 1.15 -12.70 6.90
N GLN A 147 1.58 -13.49 5.92
CA GLN A 147 1.98 -12.96 4.60
C GLN A 147 0.83 -12.25 3.89
N GLN A 148 -0.40 -12.78 4.00
CA GLN A 148 -1.58 -12.14 3.43
C GLN A 148 -1.88 -10.79 4.09
N GLN A 149 -1.71 -10.69 5.41
CA GLN A 149 -1.93 -9.45 6.15
C GLN A 149 -0.86 -8.41 5.86
N GLU A 150 0.42 -8.80 5.83
CA GLU A 150 1.54 -7.95 5.44
C GLU A 150 1.32 -7.41 4.02
N PHE A 151 1.01 -8.30 3.07
CA PHE A 151 0.71 -7.92 1.70
C PHE A 151 -0.46 -6.94 1.59
N ARG A 152 -1.55 -7.14 2.33
CA ARG A 152 -2.69 -6.21 2.34
C ARG A 152 -2.26 -4.82 2.83
N THR A 153 -1.50 -4.79 3.92
CA THR A 153 -1.02 -3.53 4.52
C THR A 153 -0.11 -2.78 3.55
N GLU A 154 0.82 -3.49 2.91
CA GLU A 154 1.72 -2.91 1.90
C GLU A 154 0.96 -2.42 0.66
N GLN A 155 0.00 -3.20 0.16
CA GLN A 155 -0.85 -2.81 -0.97
C GLN A 155 -1.68 -1.58 -0.67
N GLU A 156 -2.27 -1.50 0.53
CA GLU A 156 -3.03 -0.32 0.96
C GLU A 156 -2.12 0.93 1.02
N ALA A 157 -0.90 0.78 1.54
CA ALA A 157 0.08 1.87 1.56
C ALA A 157 0.47 2.33 0.15
N LEU A 158 0.78 1.40 -0.76
CA LEU A 158 1.12 1.73 -2.16
C LEU A 158 -0.07 2.36 -2.89
N GLN A 159 -1.29 1.86 -2.68
CA GLN A 159 -2.50 2.49 -3.22
C GLN A 159 -2.70 3.91 -2.69
N GLY A 160 -2.43 4.14 -1.39
CA GLY A 160 -2.45 5.47 -0.79
C GLY A 160 -1.46 6.42 -1.46
N GLN A 161 -0.20 6.00 -1.57
CA GLN A 161 0.86 6.77 -2.23
C GLN A 161 0.52 7.09 -3.69
N TRP A 162 0.02 6.10 -4.44
CA TRP A 162 -0.38 6.30 -5.82
C TRP A 162 -1.52 7.31 -5.96
N ARG A 163 -2.53 7.27 -5.08
CA ARG A 163 -3.62 8.25 -5.06
C ARG A 163 -3.11 9.65 -4.77
N GLU A 164 -2.21 9.81 -3.79
CA GLU A 164 -1.60 11.09 -3.44
C GLU A 164 -0.81 11.67 -4.62
N LEU A 165 0.05 10.87 -5.26
CA LEU A 165 0.81 11.28 -6.43
C LEU A 165 -0.09 11.63 -7.62
N SER A 166 -1.15 10.85 -7.84
CA SER A 166 -2.12 11.12 -8.91
C SER A 166 -2.87 12.44 -8.70
N LEU A 167 -3.28 12.72 -7.46
CA LEU A 167 -3.85 14.02 -7.09
C LEU A 167 -2.83 15.13 -7.30
N ARG A 168 -1.58 14.91 -6.92
CA ARG A 168 -0.51 15.89 -7.10
C ARG A 168 -0.26 16.20 -8.57
N VAL A 169 -0.26 15.19 -9.44
CA VAL A 169 -0.17 15.39 -10.90
C VAL A 169 -1.33 16.24 -11.40
N ALA A 170 -2.57 15.95 -10.98
CA ALA A 170 -3.74 16.72 -11.38
C ALA A 170 -3.67 18.18 -10.90
N GLU A 171 -3.17 18.42 -9.69
CA GLU A 171 -2.92 19.77 -9.16
C GLU A 171 -1.88 20.52 -10.00
N LEU A 172 -0.76 19.88 -10.34
CA LEU A 172 0.31 20.49 -11.14
C LEU A 172 -0.17 20.77 -12.57
N GLN A 173 -0.96 19.88 -13.17
CA GLN A 173 -1.58 20.09 -14.48
C GLN A 173 -2.57 21.25 -14.45
N ARG A 174 -3.38 21.35 -13.38
CA ARG A 174 -4.30 22.48 -13.19
C ARG A 174 -3.55 23.79 -13.00
N GLU A 175 -2.45 23.78 -12.24
CA GLU A 175 -1.59 24.96 -12.07
C GLU A 175 -0.99 25.38 -13.42
N LEU A 176 -0.49 24.43 -14.21
CA LEU A 176 0.03 24.71 -15.54
C LEU A 176 -1.05 25.32 -16.44
N ALA A 177 -2.24 24.72 -16.51
CA ALA A 177 -3.35 25.24 -17.30
C ALA A 177 -3.76 26.67 -16.89
N TYR A 178 -3.71 26.98 -15.59
CA TYR A 178 -3.95 28.34 -15.09
C TYR A 178 -2.84 29.32 -15.52
N LEU A 179 -1.58 28.89 -15.52
CA LEU A 179 -0.43 29.72 -15.90
C LEU A 179 -0.20 29.83 -17.41
N ASP A 180 -0.74 28.89 -18.20
CA ASP A 180 -0.74 28.93 -19.66
C ASP A 180 -1.69 30.00 -20.22
N ASP A 181 -2.73 30.39 -19.48
CA ASP A 181 -3.59 31.52 -19.83
C ASP A 181 -2.89 32.84 -19.50
N ASP A 182 -2.55 33.61 -20.55
CA ASP A 182 -1.86 34.90 -20.44
C ASP A 182 -2.62 35.92 -19.59
N ALA A 183 -3.95 35.98 -19.70
CA ALA A 183 -4.77 36.92 -18.95
C ALA A 183 -4.81 36.56 -17.46
N GLN A 184 -4.91 35.26 -17.15
CA GLN A 184 -4.88 34.78 -15.77
C GLN A 184 -3.50 34.96 -15.13
N ARG A 185 -2.44 34.68 -15.89
CA ARG A 185 -1.05 34.86 -15.44
C ARG A 185 -0.75 36.33 -15.15
N GLU A 186 -1.18 37.24 -16.02
CA GLU A 186 -0.99 38.69 -15.81
C GLU A 186 -1.77 39.19 -14.59
N ALA A 187 -3.05 38.81 -14.47
CA ALA A 187 -3.86 39.14 -13.30
C ALA A 187 -3.25 38.62 -11.99
N LEU A 188 -2.67 37.42 -12.00
CA LEU A 188 -1.96 36.85 -10.85
C LEU A 188 -0.68 37.61 -10.52
N ALA A 189 0.12 38.00 -11.52
CA ALA A 189 1.35 38.77 -11.34
C ALA A 189 1.05 40.11 -10.65
N VAL A 190 0.07 40.87 -11.15
CA VAL A 190 -0.33 42.16 -10.57
C VAL A 190 -0.88 41.97 -9.16
N LYS A 191 -1.71 40.95 -8.93
CA LYS A 191 -2.24 40.64 -7.59
C LYS A 191 -1.13 40.33 -6.58
N ARG A 192 -0.11 39.56 -6.97
CA ARG A 192 1.05 39.26 -6.12
C ARG A 192 1.91 40.50 -5.89
N ALA A 193 2.10 41.33 -6.91
CA ALA A 193 2.84 42.59 -6.80
C ALA A 193 2.18 43.56 -5.82
N VAL A 194 0.87 43.79 -5.94
CA VAL A 194 0.10 44.62 -4.99
C VAL A 194 0.25 44.09 -3.56
N ARG A 195 0.14 42.77 -3.37
CA ARG A 195 0.32 42.16 -2.06
C ARG A 195 1.75 42.34 -1.53
N GLY A 196 2.77 42.13 -2.35
CA GLY A 196 4.17 42.28 -1.96
C GLY A 196 4.50 43.71 -1.55
N VAL A 197 4.00 44.71 -2.29
CA VAL A 197 4.15 46.13 -1.94
C VAL A 197 3.44 46.46 -0.62
N LEU A 198 2.25 45.89 -0.39
CA LEU A 198 1.52 46.05 0.87
C LEU A 198 2.22 45.40 2.06
N ASP A 199 2.79 44.20 1.87
CA ASP A 199 3.50 43.45 2.90
C ASP A 199 4.83 44.14 3.26
N ASN A 200 5.53 44.77 2.31
CA ASN A 200 6.76 45.54 2.54
C ASN A 200 6.54 46.93 3.18
N ARG A 201 5.29 47.40 3.30
CA ARG A 201 4.94 48.68 3.93
C ARG A 201 4.35 48.54 5.34
N LYS A 202 4.26 47.31 5.85
CA LYS A 202 3.94 47.03 7.26
C LYS A 202 5.21 47.00 8.10
#